data_AF-A0AAV9NB82-F1
#
_entry.id   AF-A0AAV9NB82-F1
#
_cell.length_a   1.000
_cell.length_b   1.000
_cell.length_c   1.000
_cell.angle_alpha   90.00
_cell.angle_beta   90.00
_cell.angle_gamma   90.00
#
_symmetry.space_group_name_H-M   'P 1'
#
loop_
_entity.id
_entity.type
_entity.pdbx_description
1 polymer ?
#
loop_
_entity_poly.entity_id
_entity_poly.type
_entity_poly.pdbx_seq_one_letter_code
_entity_poly.pdbx_strand_id
1 'polypeptide(L)'
;MSYQEYRKHLPVALLVILIFAYIEYSSGNFEAFDHHIRGLTTFLDTLQQESGDPSIKSLLAAWMQARLVVWWSRAYYRSVEAQINLPSVPLPAILYSNFGQFEERRVLVLSIMCESHRLNTQAVLKYCSSGLMRTDADARQLDHEFEEIQTMLRTEAGKLDEWLLGLPPTEKPRMRDITEHSASMDTSIYFQSHDAALNYAYYLVARITQSTECLSLLPTRTPHLLGHEFSETKPWILLLLRIAQGIDIKTAVTRNTYTIGFSGLLLAAFLRCQDLALSRLIENWLQALENLTPTEEGSFPVFQILSVIKAINSYRFMGRDVFAVSQPIDDLGGPKLGCYCSQKIDSLFVHGKLRSTGDFFTELISIDGQGQAR
;
A
#
# COMPACT_ATOMS: atom_id res chain seq x y z
N MET A 1 9.78 -41.78 -14.45
CA MET A 1 9.41 -40.51 -15.12
C MET A 1 10.69 -39.85 -15.57
N SER A 2 10.84 -39.57 -16.87
CA SER A 2 12.05 -38.91 -17.39
C SER A 2 12.08 -37.44 -16.95
N TYR A 3 13.28 -36.84 -16.86
CA TYR A 3 13.45 -35.41 -16.54
C TYR A 3 12.64 -34.51 -17.51
N GLN A 4 12.52 -34.92 -18.77
CA GLN A 4 11.72 -34.21 -19.78
C GLN A 4 10.21 -34.33 -19.58
N GLU A 5 9.71 -35.45 -19.05
CA GLU A 5 8.29 -35.59 -18.69
C GLU A 5 7.96 -34.76 -17.46
N TYR A 6 8.81 -34.78 -16.43
CA TYR A 6 8.66 -33.93 -15.24
C TYR A 6 8.53 -32.44 -15.62
N ARG A 7 9.39 -31.98 -16.55
CA ARG A 7 9.42 -30.61 -17.05
C ARG A 7 8.09 -30.16 -17.70
N LYS A 8 7.40 -31.05 -18.41
CA LYS A 8 6.11 -30.73 -19.06
C LYS A 8 4.97 -30.51 -18.07
N HIS A 9 5.05 -31.09 -16.87
CA HIS A 9 4.01 -30.96 -15.84
C HIS A 9 4.25 -29.80 -14.88
N LEU A 10 5.40 -29.15 -14.98
CA LEU A 10 5.82 -28.09 -14.07
C LEU A 10 4.91 -26.84 -14.10
N PRO A 11 4.53 -26.29 -15.27
CA PRO A 11 3.62 -25.14 -15.31
C PRO A 11 2.23 -25.50 -14.76
N VAL A 12 1.80 -26.75 -14.94
CA VAL A 12 0.52 -27.25 -14.42
C VAL A 12 0.55 -27.30 -12.89
N ALA A 13 1.63 -27.83 -12.30
CA ALA A 13 1.79 -27.85 -10.84
C ALA A 13 1.80 -26.41 -10.26
N LEU A 14 2.55 -25.49 -10.88
CA LEU A 14 2.56 -24.07 -10.49
C LEU A 14 1.16 -23.46 -10.57
N LEU A 15 0.46 -23.68 -11.69
CA LEU A 15 -0.88 -23.17 -11.91
C LEU A 15 -1.86 -23.69 -10.85
N VAL A 16 -1.80 -24.98 -10.51
CA VAL A 16 -2.67 -25.58 -9.50
C VAL A 16 -2.43 -24.95 -8.12
N ILE A 17 -1.16 -24.85 -7.68
CA ILE A 17 -0.87 -24.24 -6.38
C ILE A 17 -1.27 -22.76 -6.37
N LEU A 18 -1.09 -22.05 -7.48
CA LEU A 18 -1.54 -20.67 -7.64
C LEU A 18 -3.05 -20.53 -7.51
N ILE A 19 -3.82 -21.38 -8.18
CA ILE A 19 -5.29 -21.37 -8.08
C ILE A 19 -5.73 -21.59 -6.63
N PHE A 20 -5.14 -22.56 -5.92
CA PHE A 20 -5.44 -22.78 -4.51
C PHE A 20 -5.04 -21.57 -3.66
N ALA A 21 -3.89 -20.96 -3.90
CA ALA A 21 -3.52 -19.72 -3.22
C ALA A 21 -4.55 -18.59 -3.47
N TYR A 22 -5.03 -18.41 -4.70
CA TYR A 22 -6.09 -17.43 -5.00
C TYR A 22 -7.41 -17.76 -4.28
N ILE A 23 -7.78 -19.04 -4.18
CA ILE A 23 -8.97 -19.48 -3.45
C ILE A 23 -8.82 -19.15 -1.96
N GLU A 24 -7.73 -19.55 -1.31
CA GLU A 24 -7.48 -19.27 0.12
C GLU A 24 -7.40 -17.77 0.39
N TYR A 25 -6.77 -17.01 -0.51
CA TYR A 25 -6.77 -15.56 -0.43
C TYR A 25 -8.19 -14.98 -0.51
N SER A 26 -8.97 -15.40 -1.50
CA SER A 26 -10.34 -14.89 -1.69
C SER A 26 -11.26 -15.23 -0.52
N SER A 27 -11.01 -16.35 0.17
CA SER A 27 -11.72 -16.75 1.37
C SER A 27 -11.19 -16.09 2.65
N GLY A 28 -10.14 -15.26 2.57
CA GLY A 28 -9.47 -14.64 3.72
C GLY A 28 -8.70 -15.63 4.60
N ASN A 29 -8.43 -16.84 4.13
CA ASN A 29 -7.67 -17.85 4.85
C ASN A 29 -6.17 -17.63 4.65
N PHE A 30 -5.63 -16.60 5.31
CA PHE A 30 -4.23 -16.19 5.14
C PHE A 30 -3.24 -17.25 5.64
N GLU A 31 -3.60 -18.07 6.61
CA GLU A 31 -2.76 -19.17 7.07
C GLU A 31 -2.59 -20.26 5.99
N ALA A 32 -3.68 -20.70 5.37
CA ALA A 32 -3.60 -21.66 4.27
C ALA A 32 -2.91 -21.04 3.04
N PHE A 33 -3.16 -19.76 2.76
CA PHE A 33 -2.41 -19.01 1.77
C PHE A 33 -0.89 -19.09 2.04
N ASP A 34 -0.44 -18.79 3.27
CA ASP A 34 0.97 -18.84 3.66
C ASP A 34 1.56 -20.25 3.53
N HIS A 35 0.77 -21.32 3.72
CA HIS A 35 1.19 -22.68 3.40
C HIS A 35 1.44 -22.89 1.90
N HIS A 36 0.52 -22.44 1.04
CA HIS A 36 0.69 -22.53 -0.41
C HIS A 36 1.89 -21.71 -0.91
N ILE A 37 2.11 -20.51 -0.35
CA ILE A 37 3.25 -19.66 -0.68
C ILE A 37 4.58 -20.32 -0.31
N ARG A 38 4.67 -20.95 0.87
CA ARG A 38 5.88 -21.69 1.27
C ARG A 38 6.13 -22.87 0.32
N GLY A 39 5.10 -23.64 0.00
CA GLY A 39 5.19 -24.73 -0.98
C GLY A 39 5.68 -24.25 -2.35
N LEU A 40 5.14 -23.15 -2.85
CA LEU A 40 5.57 -22.50 -4.11
C LEU A 40 7.02 -22.03 -4.04
N THR A 41 7.44 -21.42 -2.94
CA THR A 41 8.82 -20.93 -2.77
C THR A 41 9.81 -22.10 -2.83
N THR A 42 9.57 -23.16 -2.07
CA THR A 42 10.40 -24.38 -2.11
C THR A 42 10.42 -25.02 -3.50
N PHE A 43 9.27 -25.05 -4.17
CA PHE A 43 9.16 -25.57 -5.53
C PHE A 43 9.97 -24.72 -6.53
N LEU A 44 9.94 -23.40 -6.40
CA LEU A 44 10.65 -22.46 -7.28
C LEU A 44 12.16 -22.40 -7.02
N ASP A 45 12.61 -22.56 -5.78
CA ASP A 45 14.04 -22.69 -5.46
C ASP A 45 14.65 -23.93 -6.14
N THR A 46 13.85 -24.99 -6.27
CA THR A 46 14.23 -26.20 -7.02
C THR A 46 14.32 -25.93 -8.54
N LEU A 47 13.74 -24.83 -9.02
CA LEU A 47 13.60 -24.46 -10.43
C LEU A 47 14.49 -23.29 -10.87
N GLN A 48 15.32 -22.72 -9.99
CA GLN A 48 16.21 -21.61 -10.34
C GLN A 48 17.16 -21.90 -11.53
N GLN A 49 17.29 -23.16 -11.96
CA GLN A 49 18.02 -23.56 -13.17
C GLN A 49 17.22 -23.50 -14.49
N GLU A 50 15.91 -23.20 -14.48
CA GLU A 50 15.03 -23.26 -15.67
C GLU A 50 14.58 -21.88 -16.18
N SER A 51 15.37 -20.84 -15.91
CA SER A 51 15.06 -19.39 -16.00
C SER A 51 14.70 -18.79 -17.38
N GLY A 52 14.33 -19.59 -18.38
CA GLY A 52 14.06 -19.15 -19.75
C GLY A 52 12.63 -19.30 -20.27
N ASP A 53 11.71 -20.00 -19.58
CA ASP A 53 10.35 -20.24 -20.08
C ASP A 53 9.42 -19.02 -19.80
N PRO A 54 8.85 -18.38 -20.85
CA PRO A 54 7.92 -17.26 -20.68
C PRO A 54 6.66 -17.59 -19.87
N SER A 55 6.22 -18.85 -19.91
CA SER A 55 5.05 -19.33 -19.17
C SER A 55 5.33 -19.36 -17.67
N ILE A 56 6.54 -19.81 -17.29
CA ILE A 56 7.00 -19.82 -15.90
C ILE A 56 7.14 -18.38 -15.40
N LYS A 57 7.73 -17.48 -16.21
CA LYS A 57 7.86 -16.06 -15.85
C LYS A 57 6.50 -15.39 -15.62
N SER A 58 5.51 -15.70 -16.45
CA SER A 58 4.13 -15.19 -16.30
C SER A 58 3.44 -15.72 -15.03
N LEU A 59 3.59 -17.02 -14.74
CA LEU A 59 3.08 -17.63 -13.52
C LEU A 59 3.76 -17.04 -12.27
N LEU A 60 5.07 -16.78 -12.34
CA LEU A 60 5.82 -16.10 -11.28
C LEU A 60 5.32 -14.67 -11.06
N ALA A 61 5.03 -13.93 -12.11
CA ALA A 61 4.44 -12.60 -11.99
C ALA A 61 3.05 -12.67 -11.31
N ALA A 62 2.18 -13.57 -11.76
CA ALA A 62 0.86 -13.77 -11.15
C ALA A 62 0.95 -14.19 -9.67
N TRP A 63 1.93 -15.02 -9.33
CA TRP A 63 2.24 -15.42 -7.96
C TRP A 63 2.69 -14.23 -7.09
N MET A 64 3.67 -13.47 -7.57
CA MET A 64 4.18 -12.32 -6.85
C MET A 64 3.11 -11.25 -6.67
N GLN A 65 2.25 -11.03 -7.67
CA GLN A 65 1.11 -10.13 -7.53
C GLN A 65 0.21 -10.57 -6.37
N ALA A 66 -0.24 -11.84 -6.33
CA ALA A 66 -1.09 -12.33 -5.24
C ALA A 66 -0.42 -12.13 -3.87
N ARG A 67 0.87 -12.49 -3.77
CA ARG A 67 1.65 -12.34 -2.53
C ARG A 67 1.76 -10.89 -2.08
N LEU A 68 1.99 -9.95 -3.00
CA LEU A 68 2.09 -8.52 -2.69
C LEU A 68 0.74 -7.92 -2.28
N VAL A 69 -0.35 -8.37 -2.89
CA VAL A 69 -1.71 -7.95 -2.51
C VAL A 69 -2.06 -8.44 -1.10
N VAL A 70 -1.78 -9.71 -0.78
CA VAL A 70 -1.97 -10.25 0.58
C VAL A 70 -1.09 -9.55 1.60
N TRP A 71 0.15 -9.27 1.22
CA TRP A 71 1.06 -8.52 2.09
C TRP A 71 0.48 -7.14 2.41
N TRP A 72 -0.04 -6.44 1.40
CA TRP A 72 -0.60 -5.09 1.55
C TRP A 72 -1.87 -5.08 2.40
N SER A 73 -2.79 -6.03 2.19
CA SER A 73 -4.03 -6.11 2.97
C SER A 73 -3.76 -6.29 4.48
N ARG A 74 -2.61 -6.89 4.82
CA ARG A 74 -2.15 -7.11 6.20
C ARG A 74 -1.22 -6.02 6.74
N ALA A 75 -0.91 -4.96 5.97
CA ALA A 75 0.09 -3.98 6.37
C ALA A 75 -0.43 -2.96 7.41
N TYR A 76 -1.69 -2.52 7.30
CA TYR A 76 -2.24 -1.43 8.14
C TYR A 76 -3.00 -1.91 9.39
N TYR A 77 -3.37 -3.18 9.41
CA TYR A 77 -4.31 -3.74 10.38
C TYR A 77 -3.66 -4.90 11.13
N ARG A 78 -2.54 -4.56 11.76
CA ARG A 78 -1.80 -5.40 12.70
C ARG A 78 -1.36 -4.57 13.90
N SER A 79 -0.89 -5.26 14.94
CA SER A 79 -0.23 -4.62 16.08
C SER A 79 0.98 -3.79 15.65
N VAL A 80 1.34 -2.78 16.47
CA VAL A 80 2.51 -1.93 16.24
C VAL A 80 3.77 -2.78 16.03
N GLU A 81 4.00 -3.77 16.89
CA GLU A 81 5.16 -4.66 16.81
C GLU A 81 5.19 -5.44 15.49
N ALA A 82 4.05 -5.98 15.07
CA ALA A 82 3.95 -6.72 13.82
C ALA A 82 4.14 -5.83 12.58
N GLN A 83 3.69 -4.57 12.62
CA GLN A 83 3.95 -3.62 11.53
C GLN A 83 5.42 -3.19 11.47
N ILE A 84 6.07 -2.97 12.62
CA ILE A 84 7.51 -2.65 12.69
C ILE A 84 8.36 -3.81 12.14
N ASN A 85 7.95 -5.04 12.43
CA ASN A 85 8.66 -6.27 12.03
C ASN A 85 8.09 -6.90 10.75
N LEU A 86 7.27 -6.17 10.00
CA LEU A 86 6.68 -6.69 8.77
C LEU A 86 7.81 -7.08 7.79
N PRO A 87 7.82 -8.30 7.24
CA PRO A 87 8.92 -8.77 6.41
C PRO A 87 8.89 -8.15 5.02
N SER A 88 10.06 -7.98 4.41
CA SER A 88 10.17 -7.66 2.99
C SER A 88 9.72 -8.83 2.11
N VAL A 89 9.21 -8.52 0.92
CA VAL A 89 8.79 -9.50 -0.10
C VAL A 89 9.74 -9.39 -1.30
N PRO A 90 10.85 -10.14 -1.32
CA PRO A 90 11.82 -10.04 -2.40
C PRO A 90 11.23 -10.57 -3.71
N LEU A 91 11.47 -9.85 -4.80
CA LEU A 91 11.20 -10.36 -6.14
C LEU A 91 12.25 -11.40 -6.56
N PRO A 92 11.86 -12.46 -7.26
CA PRO A 92 12.78 -13.36 -7.96
C PRO A 92 13.66 -12.61 -8.99
N ALA A 93 14.93 -12.99 -9.11
CA ALA A 93 15.90 -12.40 -10.06
C ALA A 93 15.40 -12.34 -11.52
N ILE A 94 14.67 -13.36 -11.96
CA ILE A 94 14.09 -13.43 -13.32
C ILE A 94 13.05 -12.31 -13.56
N LEU A 95 12.39 -11.85 -12.49
CA LEU A 95 11.48 -10.72 -12.52
C LEU A 95 12.20 -9.40 -12.26
N TYR A 96 13.54 -9.32 -12.25
CA TYR A 96 14.27 -8.04 -12.28
C TYR A 96 14.80 -7.69 -13.67
N SER A 97 14.75 -8.64 -14.61
CA SER A 97 15.32 -8.48 -15.95
C SER A 97 14.24 -8.50 -17.03
N ASN A 98 14.35 -7.56 -17.97
CA ASN A 98 13.53 -7.48 -19.19
C ASN A 98 12.00 -7.51 -18.93
N PHE A 99 11.46 -6.49 -18.26
CA PHE A 99 10.01 -6.30 -17.98
C PHE A 99 9.20 -5.95 -19.23
N GLY A 100 9.26 -6.81 -20.24
CA GLY A 100 8.62 -6.58 -21.54
C GLY A 100 7.10 -6.69 -21.49
N GLN A 101 6.58 -7.49 -20.56
CA GLN A 101 5.14 -7.72 -20.41
C GLN A 101 4.50 -6.80 -19.36
N PHE A 102 3.20 -6.57 -19.52
CA PHE A 102 2.42 -5.67 -18.68
C PHE A 102 2.37 -6.12 -17.21
N GLU A 103 2.20 -7.42 -16.98
CA GLU A 103 2.10 -8.06 -15.67
C GLU A 103 3.44 -8.00 -14.92
N GLU A 104 4.55 -8.14 -15.64
CA GLU A 104 5.90 -8.02 -15.08
C GLU A 104 6.15 -6.60 -14.57
N ARG A 105 5.77 -5.58 -15.36
CA ARG A 105 5.86 -4.17 -14.94
C ARG A 105 4.96 -3.89 -13.73
N ARG A 106 3.75 -4.44 -13.70
CA ARG A 106 2.84 -4.32 -12.55
C ARG A 106 3.46 -4.87 -11.28
N VAL A 107 4.03 -6.07 -11.34
CA VAL A 107 4.65 -6.71 -10.17
C VAL A 107 5.86 -5.93 -9.66
N LEU A 108 6.66 -5.36 -10.56
CA LEU A 108 7.80 -4.52 -10.17
C LEU A 108 7.35 -3.27 -9.41
N VAL A 109 6.40 -2.50 -9.94
CA VAL A 109 5.94 -1.29 -9.25
C VAL A 109 5.25 -1.62 -7.92
N LEU A 110 4.53 -2.74 -7.86
CA LEU A 110 3.94 -3.24 -6.62
C LEU A 110 5.01 -3.59 -5.58
N SER A 111 6.09 -4.27 -5.96
CA SER A 111 7.14 -4.62 -5.00
C SER A 111 7.83 -3.36 -4.45
N ILE A 112 8.13 -2.41 -5.33
CA ILE A 112 8.75 -1.13 -4.96
C ILE A 112 7.82 -0.36 -4.00
N MET A 113 6.53 -0.30 -4.33
CA MET A 113 5.52 0.35 -3.48
C MET A 113 5.40 -0.31 -2.11
N CYS A 114 5.29 -1.64 -2.05
CA CYS A 114 5.17 -2.37 -0.79
C CYS A 114 6.42 -2.19 0.08
N GLU A 115 7.62 -2.31 -0.49
CA GLU A 115 8.87 -2.12 0.25
C GLU A 115 9.03 -0.67 0.74
N SER A 116 8.73 0.31 -0.12
CA SER A 116 8.75 1.73 0.27
C SER A 116 7.76 2.03 1.39
N HIS A 117 6.56 1.46 1.32
CA HIS A 117 5.55 1.56 2.36
C HIS A 117 6.04 0.94 3.68
N ARG A 118 6.60 -0.28 3.62
CA ARG A 118 7.14 -1.01 4.78
C ARG A 118 8.20 -0.19 5.51
N LEU A 119 9.19 0.29 4.77
CA LEU A 119 10.31 1.09 5.29
C LEU A 119 9.82 2.38 5.94
N ASN A 120 8.91 3.09 5.27
CA ASN A 120 8.36 4.34 5.78
C ASN A 120 7.52 4.12 7.05
N THR A 121 6.59 3.16 7.03
CA THR A 121 5.75 2.82 8.19
C THR A 121 6.59 2.33 9.37
N GLN A 122 7.62 1.51 9.11
CA GLN A 122 8.57 1.07 10.12
C GLN A 122 9.26 2.26 10.81
N ALA A 123 9.77 3.23 10.04
CA ALA A 123 10.40 4.43 10.60
C ALA A 123 9.41 5.25 11.46
N VAL A 124 8.19 5.49 10.95
CA VAL A 124 7.15 6.24 11.68
C VAL A 124 6.81 5.54 13.01
N LEU A 125 6.50 4.25 12.99
CA LEU A 125 6.06 3.51 14.17
C LEU A 125 7.17 3.31 15.20
N LYS A 126 8.41 3.03 14.77
CA LYS A 126 9.56 3.00 15.69
C LYS A 126 9.70 4.33 16.41
N TYR A 127 9.64 5.43 15.67
CA TYR A 127 9.75 6.76 16.26
C TYR A 127 8.61 7.07 17.25
N CYS A 128 7.36 6.80 16.86
CA CYS A 128 6.19 7.00 17.73
C CYS A 128 6.25 6.14 19.00
N SER A 129 6.76 4.90 18.91
CA SER A 129 6.84 3.97 20.04
C SER A 129 7.95 4.34 21.02
N SER A 130 9.06 4.91 20.54
CA SER A 130 10.21 5.29 21.37
C SER A 130 10.07 6.66 22.07
N GLY A 131 9.06 7.47 21.73
CA GLY A 131 8.97 8.88 22.14
C GLY A 131 8.81 9.17 23.65
N LEU A 132 8.52 8.16 24.49
CA LEU A 132 8.15 8.36 25.90
C LEU A 132 9.30 8.18 26.90
N MET A 133 10.39 7.47 26.55
CA MET A 133 11.52 7.15 27.45
C MET A 133 12.81 6.93 26.65
N ARG A 134 13.50 8.00 26.20
CA ARG A 134 14.79 7.85 25.47
C ARG A 134 15.97 8.15 26.37
N THR A 135 16.92 7.24 26.41
CA THR A 135 18.31 7.58 26.77
C THR A 135 19.04 8.14 25.54
N ASP A 136 20.15 8.84 25.75
CA ASP A 136 20.98 9.35 24.64
C ASP A 136 21.53 8.23 23.73
N ALA A 137 21.70 7.02 24.25
CA ALA A 137 22.16 5.86 23.48
C ALA A 137 21.06 5.34 22.55
N ASP A 138 19.83 5.19 23.06
CA ASP A 138 18.66 4.80 22.27
C ASP A 138 18.38 5.84 21.19
N ALA A 139 18.65 7.12 21.48
CA ALA A 139 18.45 8.18 20.53
C ALA A 139 19.35 8.03 19.30
N ARG A 140 20.66 7.81 19.51
CA ARG A 140 21.64 7.64 18.43
C ARG A 140 21.42 6.39 17.60
N GLN A 141 21.00 5.28 18.23
CA GLN A 141 20.71 4.05 17.50
C GLN A 141 19.52 4.24 16.55
N LEU A 142 18.44 4.87 17.03
CA LEU A 142 17.28 5.19 16.20
C LEU A 142 17.64 6.11 15.04
N ASP A 143 18.50 7.11 15.26
CA ASP A 143 18.93 8.02 14.21
C ASP A 143 19.75 7.27 13.13
N HIS A 144 20.61 6.34 13.52
CA HIS A 144 21.34 5.49 12.57
C HIS A 144 20.42 4.56 11.77
N GLU A 145 19.51 3.85 12.44
CA GLU A 145 18.50 2.99 11.77
C GLU A 145 17.64 3.81 10.79
N PHE A 146 17.36 5.06 11.15
CA PHE A 146 16.61 5.98 10.32
C PHE A 146 17.38 6.44 9.08
N GLU A 147 18.67 6.72 9.20
CA GLU A 147 19.56 6.99 8.05
C GLU A 147 19.67 5.79 7.10
N GLU A 148 19.73 4.57 7.65
CA GLU A 148 19.66 3.33 6.85
C GLU A 148 18.34 3.23 6.08
N ILE A 149 17.21 3.45 6.75
CA ILE A 149 15.89 3.45 6.11
C ILE A 149 15.81 4.48 4.99
N GLN A 150 16.30 5.70 5.22
CA GLN A 150 16.34 6.73 4.16
C GLN A 150 17.17 6.28 2.95
N THR A 151 18.30 5.61 3.18
CA THR A 151 19.15 5.08 2.11
C THR A 151 18.45 3.97 1.33
N MET A 152 17.71 3.09 2.01
CA MET A 152 16.89 2.06 1.36
C MET A 152 15.74 2.69 0.56
N LEU A 153 15.05 3.71 1.09
CA LEU A 153 14.01 4.44 0.36
C LEU A 153 14.54 5.11 -0.91
N ARG A 154 15.75 5.69 -0.87
CA ARG A 154 16.41 6.24 -2.07
C ARG A 154 16.73 5.15 -3.10
N THR A 155 17.11 3.96 -2.63
CA THR A 155 17.36 2.80 -3.51
C THR A 155 16.07 2.37 -4.22
N GLU A 156 14.95 2.28 -3.49
CA GLU A 156 13.64 1.99 -4.07
C GLU A 156 13.16 3.10 -5.02
N ALA A 157 13.46 4.37 -4.73
CA ALA A 157 13.16 5.48 -5.62
C ALA A 157 13.92 5.37 -6.95
N GLY A 158 15.19 4.97 -6.93
CA GLY A 158 15.97 4.72 -8.15
C GLY A 158 15.35 3.62 -9.03
N LYS A 159 14.93 2.49 -8.43
CA LYS A 159 14.21 1.43 -9.14
C LYS A 159 12.90 1.93 -9.76
N LEU A 160 12.21 2.83 -9.06
CA LEU A 160 10.95 3.40 -9.51
C LEU A 160 11.13 4.33 -10.72
N ASP A 161 12.22 5.10 -10.74
CA ASP A 161 12.56 5.95 -11.87
C ASP A 161 12.92 5.11 -13.11
N GLU A 162 13.66 4.01 -12.94
CA GLU A 162 13.92 3.05 -14.02
C GLU A 162 12.63 2.44 -14.58
N TRP A 163 11.71 2.05 -13.69
CA TRP A 163 10.39 1.55 -14.08
C TRP A 163 9.62 2.58 -14.91
N LEU A 164 9.60 3.85 -14.49
CA LEU A 164 8.91 4.93 -15.19
C LEU A 164 9.49 5.19 -16.59
N LEU A 165 10.82 5.17 -16.71
CA LEU A 165 11.52 5.32 -17.99
C LEU A 165 11.19 4.18 -18.96
N GLY A 166 11.02 2.97 -18.44
CA GLY A 166 10.66 1.76 -19.20
C GLY A 166 9.19 1.67 -19.64
N LEU A 167 8.31 2.59 -19.24
CA LEU A 167 6.89 2.51 -19.57
C LEU A 167 6.60 2.76 -21.07
N PRO A 168 5.79 1.91 -21.72
CA PRO A 168 5.31 2.18 -23.06
C PRO A 168 4.32 3.37 -23.07
N PRO A 169 4.17 4.08 -24.20
CA PRO A 169 3.24 5.23 -24.29
C PRO A 169 1.78 4.90 -23.93
N THR A 170 1.34 3.66 -24.17
CA THR A 170 -0.01 3.17 -23.85
C THR A 170 -0.30 3.11 -22.35
N GLU A 171 0.74 3.07 -21.52
CA GLU A 171 0.65 3.04 -20.06
C GLU A 171 0.90 4.41 -19.41
N LYS A 172 1.20 5.44 -20.22
CA LYS A 172 1.41 6.80 -19.74
C LYS A 172 0.09 7.59 -19.71
N PRO A 173 -0.01 8.65 -18.89
CA PRO A 173 -1.15 9.57 -18.93
C PRO A 173 -1.35 10.15 -20.34
N ARG A 174 -2.60 10.38 -20.75
CA ARG A 174 -2.89 10.95 -22.07
C ARG A 174 -2.41 12.41 -22.14
N MET A 175 -1.65 12.75 -23.20
CA MET A 175 -0.97 14.06 -23.38
C MET A 175 -1.87 15.29 -23.25
N ARG A 176 -3.18 15.18 -23.52
CA ARG A 176 -4.13 16.30 -23.38
C ARG A 176 -4.27 16.78 -21.93
N ASP A 177 -3.94 15.94 -20.95
CA ASP A 177 -4.18 16.20 -19.53
C ASP A 177 -2.97 16.86 -18.82
N ILE A 178 -1.81 16.96 -19.49
CA ILE A 178 -0.54 17.52 -18.96
C ILE A 178 -0.30 18.95 -19.46
N THR A 179 -0.82 19.30 -20.65
CA THR A 179 -0.62 20.62 -21.28
C THR A 179 -1.41 21.75 -20.62
N GLU A 180 -2.40 21.44 -19.79
CA GLU A 180 -3.08 22.42 -18.93
C GLU A 180 -2.32 22.54 -17.60
N HIS A 181 -1.25 23.35 -17.59
CA HIS A 181 -0.57 23.83 -16.38
C HIS A 181 -1.45 24.78 -15.53
N SER A 182 -2.77 24.58 -15.52
CA SER A 182 -3.59 25.21 -14.51
C SER A 182 -3.56 24.31 -13.27
N ALA A 183 -3.16 24.87 -12.15
CA ALA A 183 -3.25 24.27 -10.81
C ALA A 183 -4.73 24.09 -10.36
N SER A 184 -5.64 23.83 -11.31
CA SER A 184 -7.04 23.57 -11.06
C SER A 184 -7.22 22.08 -10.73
N MET A 185 -7.98 21.83 -9.66
CA MET A 185 -8.45 20.48 -9.29
C MET A 185 -9.41 19.88 -10.32
N ASP A 186 -9.87 20.67 -11.31
CA ASP A 186 -10.98 20.29 -12.20
C ASP A 186 -10.60 19.36 -13.35
N THR A 187 -9.31 19.17 -13.65
CA THR A 187 -8.90 18.35 -14.80
C THR A 187 -8.51 16.94 -14.36
N SER A 188 -9.42 15.97 -14.43
CA SER A 188 -9.08 14.55 -14.18
C SER A 188 -8.02 14.03 -15.18
N ILE A 189 -7.22 13.05 -14.76
CA ILE A 189 -6.18 12.43 -15.60
C ILE A 189 -6.69 11.10 -16.14
N TYR A 190 -6.62 10.93 -17.46
CA TYR A 190 -7.12 9.75 -18.14
C TYR A 190 -5.99 8.87 -18.69
N PHE A 191 -6.22 7.56 -18.66
CA PHE A 191 -5.35 6.54 -19.24
C PHE A 191 -6.06 5.79 -20.35
N GLN A 192 -5.30 5.03 -21.14
CA GLN A 192 -5.87 4.17 -22.16
C GLN A 192 -6.67 3.00 -21.58
N SER A 193 -6.29 2.51 -20.40
CA SER A 193 -6.96 1.43 -19.70
C SER A 193 -6.99 1.67 -18.19
N HIS A 194 -7.95 1.03 -17.52
CA HIS A 194 -8.03 0.96 -16.06
C HIS A 194 -6.75 0.40 -15.44
N ASP A 195 -6.20 -0.67 -16.05
CA ASP A 195 -5.00 -1.33 -15.58
C ASP A 195 -3.75 -0.43 -15.63
N ALA A 196 -3.63 0.41 -16.66
CA ALA A 196 -2.56 1.41 -16.78
C ALA A 196 -2.70 2.51 -15.71
N ALA A 197 -3.92 3.02 -15.50
CA ALA A 197 -4.20 3.99 -14.44
C ALA A 197 -3.82 3.43 -13.06
N LEU A 198 -4.17 2.17 -12.80
CA LEU A 198 -3.87 1.50 -11.54
C LEU A 198 -2.36 1.28 -11.34
N ASN A 199 -1.63 0.82 -12.36
CA ASN A 199 -0.17 0.67 -12.28
C ASN A 199 0.51 2.03 -12.01
N TYR A 200 0.03 3.10 -12.64
CA TYR A 200 0.54 4.44 -12.39
C TYR A 200 0.17 4.95 -10.99
N ALA A 201 -0.99 4.57 -10.46
CA ALA A 201 -1.37 4.86 -9.08
C ALA A 201 -0.44 4.17 -8.06
N TYR A 202 0.01 2.94 -8.34
CA TYR A 202 1.06 2.29 -7.52
C TYR A 202 2.36 3.08 -7.52
N TYR A 203 2.77 3.57 -8.70
CA TYR A 203 3.93 4.45 -8.81
C TYR A 203 3.78 5.71 -7.94
N LEU A 204 2.62 6.37 -7.98
CA LEU A 204 2.37 7.56 -7.18
C LEU A 204 2.41 7.28 -5.68
N VAL A 205 1.79 6.18 -5.22
CA VAL A 205 1.85 5.80 -3.80
C VAL A 205 3.28 5.46 -3.38
N ALA A 206 4.05 4.77 -4.23
CA ALA A 206 5.47 4.54 -3.97
C ALA A 206 6.21 5.87 -3.77
N ARG A 207 6.05 6.86 -4.67
CA ARG A 207 6.64 8.20 -4.52
C ARG A 207 6.23 8.90 -3.23
N ILE A 208 4.95 8.82 -2.86
CA ILE A 208 4.44 9.41 -1.61
C ILE A 208 5.13 8.77 -0.40
N THR A 209 5.27 7.45 -0.38
CA THR A 209 5.93 6.73 0.72
C THR A 209 7.45 6.87 0.74
N GLN A 210 8.07 7.20 -0.39
CA GLN A 210 9.50 7.46 -0.50
C GLN A 210 9.91 8.86 -0.04
N SER A 211 8.95 9.79 0.09
CA SER A 211 9.25 11.12 0.62
C SER A 211 9.78 11.03 2.04
N THR A 212 10.97 11.58 2.24
CA THR A 212 11.65 11.61 3.53
C THR A 212 11.29 12.85 4.34
N GLU A 213 10.53 13.81 3.80
CA GLU A 213 10.12 15.03 4.50
C GLU A 213 9.34 14.67 5.77
N CYS A 214 8.31 13.80 5.67
CA CYS A 214 7.54 13.28 6.81
C CYS A 214 8.40 12.64 7.88
N LEU A 215 9.40 11.89 7.44
CA LEU A 215 10.31 11.22 8.32
C LEU A 215 11.20 12.25 9.05
N SER A 216 11.75 13.22 8.32
CA SER A 216 12.69 14.23 8.84
C SER A 216 12.06 15.17 9.87
N LEU A 217 10.72 15.25 9.89
CA LEU A 217 9.95 16.11 10.78
C LEU A 217 9.41 15.38 12.01
N LEU A 218 9.57 14.05 12.09
CA LEU A 218 9.27 13.28 13.29
C LEU A 218 10.06 13.76 14.52
N PRO A 219 11.32 14.20 14.42
CA PRO A 219 12.01 14.81 15.57
C PRO A 219 11.56 16.23 15.94
N THR A 220 11.01 16.97 14.98
CA THR A 220 10.67 18.39 15.17
C THR A 220 9.58 18.57 16.21
N ARG A 221 9.86 19.37 17.26
CA ARG A 221 8.87 19.80 18.26
C ARG A 221 8.45 21.26 18.10
N THR A 222 8.98 21.92 17.09
CA THR A 222 8.87 23.36 16.90
C THR A 222 7.49 23.73 16.30
N PRO A 223 6.59 24.40 17.05
CA PRO A 223 5.18 24.53 16.64
C PRO A 223 4.94 25.30 15.33
N HIS A 224 5.83 26.19 14.95
CA HIS A 224 5.71 26.98 13.71
C HIS A 224 6.15 26.23 12.45
N LEU A 225 6.88 25.13 12.60
CA LEU A 225 7.19 24.24 11.49
C LEU A 225 6.05 23.22 11.32
N LEU A 226 5.45 22.77 12.43
CA LEU A 226 4.34 21.81 12.42
C LEU A 226 3.10 22.32 11.66
N GLY A 227 2.51 21.46 10.84
CA GLY A 227 1.27 21.73 10.10
C GLY A 227 1.45 22.42 8.73
N HIS A 228 2.67 22.77 8.33
CA HIS A 228 3.00 23.37 7.03
C HIS A 228 3.85 22.45 6.11
N GLU A 229 3.94 21.18 6.46
CA GLU A 229 5.22 20.47 6.40
C GLU A 229 5.32 19.36 5.36
N PHE A 230 4.38 19.29 4.40
CA PHE A 230 4.41 18.25 3.35
C PHE A 230 4.22 18.83 1.96
N SER A 231 5.12 19.74 1.59
CA SER A 231 5.11 20.31 0.25
C SER A 231 5.48 19.24 -0.78
N GLU A 232 6.29 18.24 -0.43
CA GLU A 232 6.78 17.25 -1.39
C GLU A 232 5.70 16.21 -1.76
N THR A 233 4.94 15.68 -0.80
CA THR A 233 3.94 14.63 -1.06
C THR A 233 2.66 15.18 -1.68
N LYS A 234 2.30 16.42 -1.39
CA LYS A 234 1.04 17.05 -1.82
C LYS A 234 0.81 16.98 -3.35
N PRO A 235 1.76 17.34 -4.23
CA PRO A 235 1.60 17.19 -5.67
C PRO A 235 1.30 15.75 -6.10
N TRP A 236 1.95 14.76 -5.49
CA TRP A 236 1.74 13.35 -5.81
C TRP A 236 0.37 12.85 -5.35
N ILE A 237 -0.09 13.26 -4.17
CA ILE A 237 -1.43 12.93 -3.66
C ILE A 237 -2.51 13.56 -4.55
N LEU A 238 -2.29 14.80 -4.99
CA LEU A 238 -3.18 15.48 -5.94
C LEU A 238 -3.27 14.73 -7.26
N LEU A 239 -2.14 14.30 -7.82
CA LEU A 239 -2.12 13.47 -9.03
C LEU A 239 -2.88 12.16 -8.81
N LEU A 240 -2.67 11.48 -7.68
CA LEU A 240 -3.36 10.23 -7.36
C LEU A 240 -4.89 10.42 -7.33
N LEU A 241 -5.37 11.50 -6.71
CA LEU A 241 -6.79 11.86 -6.70
C LEU A 241 -7.32 12.16 -8.10
N ARG A 242 -6.58 12.90 -8.92
CA ARG A 242 -6.98 13.21 -10.30
C ARG A 242 -7.08 11.96 -11.17
N ILE A 243 -6.24 10.95 -10.93
CA ILE A 243 -6.35 9.62 -11.56
C ILE A 243 -7.61 8.90 -11.04
N ALA A 244 -7.80 8.85 -9.72
CA ALA A 244 -8.96 8.20 -9.10
C ALA A 244 -10.29 8.85 -9.52
N GLN A 245 -10.31 10.14 -9.86
CA GLN A 245 -11.47 10.83 -10.42
C GLN A 245 -11.68 10.54 -11.91
N GLY A 246 -10.60 10.26 -12.66
CA GLY A 246 -10.65 9.98 -14.10
C GLY A 246 -11.04 8.55 -14.46
N ILE A 247 -11.04 7.62 -13.49
CA ILE A 247 -11.51 6.24 -13.69
C ILE A 247 -13.03 6.15 -13.51
N ASP A 248 -13.64 5.18 -14.19
CA ASP A 248 -15.00 4.76 -13.85
C ASP A 248 -14.99 3.99 -12.53
N ILE A 249 -15.62 4.58 -11.51
CA ILE A 249 -15.68 4.03 -10.16
C ILE A 249 -16.37 2.64 -10.11
N LYS A 250 -17.31 2.35 -11.02
CA LYS A 250 -17.93 1.01 -11.12
C LYS A 250 -16.96 -0.02 -11.69
N THR A 251 -16.17 0.39 -12.68
CA THR A 251 -15.06 -0.41 -13.19
C THR A 251 -14.03 -0.69 -12.10
N ALA A 252 -13.72 0.28 -11.23
CA ALA A 252 -12.82 0.06 -10.10
C ALA A 252 -13.32 -1.03 -9.14
N VAL A 253 -14.59 -0.97 -8.72
CA VAL A 253 -15.21 -1.99 -7.84
C VAL A 253 -15.12 -3.39 -8.45
N THR A 254 -15.39 -3.52 -9.76
CA THR A 254 -15.46 -4.84 -10.41
C THR A 254 -14.11 -5.40 -10.84
N ARG A 255 -13.13 -4.55 -11.18
CA ARG A 255 -11.83 -4.99 -11.71
C ARG A 255 -10.72 -5.07 -10.67
N ASN A 256 -10.89 -4.43 -9.51
CA ASN A 256 -9.86 -4.42 -8.46
C ASN A 256 -9.99 -5.54 -7.43
N THR A 257 -10.86 -6.53 -7.66
CA THR A 257 -11.07 -7.63 -6.71
C THR A 257 -9.77 -8.34 -6.31
N TYR A 258 -8.84 -8.57 -7.25
CA TYR A 258 -7.60 -9.31 -7.00
C TYR A 258 -6.34 -8.43 -7.09
N THR A 259 -6.49 -7.14 -6.80
CA THR A 259 -5.40 -6.14 -6.83
C THR A 259 -5.42 -5.30 -5.55
N ILE A 260 -4.42 -4.44 -5.38
CA ILE A 260 -4.51 -3.36 -4.41
C ILE A 260 -5.36 -2.27 -5.05
N GLY A 261 -6.51 -1.96 -4.44
CA GLY A 261 -7.49 -1.03 -5.00
C GLY A 261 -7.18 0.44 -4.69
N PHE A 262 -7.88 1.35 -5.35
CA PHE A 262 -7.76 2.79 -5.14
C PHE A 262 -8.07 3.19 -3.71
N SER A 263 -9.00 2.49 -3.03
CA SER A 263 -9.33 2.76 -1.63
C SER A 263 -8.12 2.55 -0.70
N GLY A 264 -7.40 1.44 -0.87
CA GLY A 264 -6.18 1.14 -0.13
C GLY A 264 -5.02 2.09 -0.48
N LEU A 265 -4.88 2.45 -1.76
CA LEU A 265 -3.88 3.42 -2.21
C LEU A 265 -4.13 4.82 -1.64
N LEU A 266 -5.40 5.24 -1.62
CA LEU A 266 -5.80 6.52 -1.04
C LEU A 266 -5.62 6.54 0.47
N LEU A 267 -5.86 5.42 1.18
CA LEU A 267 -5.54 5.32 2.61
C LEU A 267 -4.04 5.50 2.87
N ALA A 268 -3.19 4.86 2.08
CA ALA A 268 -1.73 5.00 2.17
C ALA A 268 -1.29 6.47 1.99
N ALA A 269 -1.79 7.10 0.93
CA ALA A 269 -1.55 8.50 0.63
C ALA A 269 -2.09 9.42 1.73
N PHE A 270 -3.28 9.11 2.24
CA PHE A 270 -3.95 9.86 3.28
C PHE A 270 -3.14 9.87 4.59
N LEU A 271 -2.50 8.77 4.97
CA LEU A 271 -1.63 8.71 6.16
C LEU A 271 -0.31 9.48 5.99
N ARG A 272 -0.03 10.00 4.79
CA ARG A 272 1.09 10.91 4.47
C ARG A 272 0.62 12.31 4.06
N CYS A 273 -0.63 12.62 4.39
CA CYS A 273 -1.30 13.87 4.11
C CYS A 273 -1.71 14.56 5.41
N GLN A 274 -1.34 15.83 5.58
CA GLN A 274 -1.70 16.64 6.75
C GLN A 274 -2.53 17.87 6.33
N ASP A 275 -2.67 18.07 5.01
CA ASP A 275 -3.53 19.08 4.41
C ASP A 275 -5.00 18.64 4.53
N LEU A 276 -5.78 19.40 5.31
CA LEU A 276 -7.18 19.10 5.59
C LEU A 276 -8.07 19.22 4.35
N ALA A 277 -7.75 20.12 3.41
CA ALA A 277 -8.55 20.26 2.19
C ALA A 277 -8.36 19.03 1.30
N LEU A 278 -7.11 18.59 1.16
CA LEU A 278 -6.78 17.38 0.39
C LEU A 278 -7.35 16.12 1.03
N SER A 279 -7.27 16.02 2.37
CA SER A 279 -7.80 14.89 3.11
C SER A 279 -9.33 14.77 3.01
N ARG A 280 -10.04 15.90 2.87
CA ARG A 280 -11.48 15.92 2.58
C ARG A 280 -11.80 15.46 1.17
N LEU A 281 -10.96 15.77 0.18
CA LEU A 281 -11.15 15.26 -1.19
C LEU A 281 -11.01 13.73 -1.24
N ILE A 282 -10.05 13.17 -0.49
CA ILE A 282 -9.91 11.72 -0.34
C ILE A 282 -11.15 11.12 0.32
N GLU A 283 -11.61 11.70 1.42
CA GLU A 283 -12.83 11.25 2.11
C GLU A 283 -14.05 11.31 1.19
N ASN A 284 -14.23 12.38 0.42
CA ASN A 284 -15.35 12.53 -0.50
C ASN A 284 -15.34 11.46 -1.61
N TRP A 285 -14.17 11.13 -2.16
CA TRP A 285 -14.05 10.07 -3.16
C TRP A 285 -14.43 8.72 -2.58
N LEU A 286 -13.96 8.40 -1.36
CA LEU A 286 -14.32 7.16 -0.67
C LEU A 286 -15.79 7.11 -0.27
N GLN A 287 -16.38 8.23 0.11
CA GLN A 287 -17.82 8.33 0.35
C GLN A 287 -18.61 8.09 -0.93
N ALA A 288 -18.16 8.60 -2.08
CA ALA A 288 -18.78 8.31 -3.37
C ALA A 288 -18.66 6.82 -3.74
N LEU A 289 -17.53 6.17 -3.42
CA LEU A 289 -17.34 4.73 -3.58
C LEU A 289 -18.31 3.94 -2.68
N GLU A 290 -18.39 4.28 -1.40
CA GLU A 290 -19.30 3.70 -0.40
C GLU A 290 -20.77 3.80 -0.83
N ASN A 291 -21.17 4.93 -1.42
CA ASN A 291 -22.54 5.17 -1.87
C ASN A 291 -22.98 4.24 -3.01
N LEU A 292 -22.05 3.57 -3.70
CA LEU A 292 -22.37 2.50 -4.64
C LEU A 292 -22.69 1.17 -3.93
N THR A 293 -22.59 1.15 -2.61
CA THR A 293 -22.75 -0.02 -1.74
C THR A 293 -21.85 -1.21 -2.12
N PRO A 294 -20.56 -1.01 -2.44
CA PRO A 294 -19.65 -2.13 -2.67
C PRO A 294 -19.34 -2.80 -1.34
N THR A 295 -19.27 -4.13 -1.34
CA THR A 295 -18.75 -4.85 -0.17
C THR A 295 -17.26 -4.57 0.02
N GLU A 296 -16.48 -4.61 -1.07
CA GLU A 296 -15.02 -4.42 -1.06
C GLU A 296 -14.55 -3.74 -2.34
N GLU A 297 -13.39 -3.09 -2.27
CA GLU A 297 -12.60 -2.63 -3.41
C GLU A 297 -11.13 -2.90 -3.08
N GLY A 298 -10.39 -3.55 -3.98
CA GLY A 298 -9.02 -3.97 -3.66
C GLY A 298 -8.93 -5.06 -2.59
N SER A 299 -9.95 -5.95 -2.52
CA SER A 299 -10.10 -6.99 -1.48
C SER A 299 -10.21 -6.48 -0.03
N PHE A 300 -10.51 -5.19 0.15
CA PHE A 300 -10.69 -4.60 1.47
C PHE A 300 -12.07 -3.94 1.61
N PRO A 301 -12.75 -4.06 2.77
CA PRO A 301 -14.04 -3.43 2.97
C PRO A 301 -13.98 -1.89 2.92
N VAL A 302 -14.72 -1.29 1.99
CA VAL A 302 -14.70 0.17 1.76
C VAL A 302 -15.15 0.93 3.01
N PHE A 303 -16.20 0.43 3.67
CA PHE A 303 -16.79 1.06 4.86
C PHE A 303 -15.79 1.19 6.02
N GLN A 304 -14.88 0.22 6.15
CA GLN A 304 -13.86 0.25 7.19
C GLN A 304 -12.80 1.32 6.89
N ILE A 305 -12.31 1.37 5.64
CA ILE A 305 -11.36 2.41 5.21
C ILE A 305 -11.96 3.81 5.41
N LEU A 306 -13.21 4.00 4.99
CA LEU A 306 -13.91 5.27 5.14
C LEU A 306 -14.07 5.66 6.62
N SER A 307 -14.41 4.70 7.49
CA SER A 307 -14.57 4.97 8.93
C SER A 307 -13.25 5.37 9.59
N VAL A 308 -12.14 4.72 9.23
CA VAL A 308 -10.78 5.11 9.67
C VAL A 308 -10.45 6.53 9.22
N ILE A 309 -10.72 6.86 7.96
CA ILE A 309 -10.42 8.17 7.38
C ILE A 309 -11.24 9.29 8.04
N LYS A 310 -12.54 9.07 8.29
CA LYS A 310 -13.39 10.01 9.03
C LYS A 310 -12.87 10.26 10.44
N ALA A 311 -12.44 9.20 11.14
CA ALA A 311 -11.86 9.33 12.47
C ALA A 311 -10.60 10.21 12.43
N ILE A 312 -9.67 9.91 11.53
CA ILE A 312 -8.42 10.69 11.40
C ILE A 312 -8.68 12.14 10.98
N ASN A 313 -9.63 12.40 10.07
CA ASN A 313 -9.97 13.77 9.68
C ASN A 313 -10.55 14.57 10.86
N SER A 314 -11.26 13.91 11.78
CA SER A 314 -11.71 14.54 13.02
C SER A 314 -10.52 14.95 13.90
N TYR A 315 -9.48 14.11 14.00
CA TYR A 315 -8.22 14.45 14.68
C TYR A 315 -7.51 15.65 14.03
N ARG A 316 -7.40 15.66 12.70
CA ARG A 316 -6.78 16.76 11.95
C ARG A 316 -7.52 18.07 12.14
N PHE A 317 -8.85 18.03 12.19
CA PHE A 317 -9.67 19.20 12.48
C PHE A 317 -9.37 19.79 13.88
N MET A 318 -9.02 18.94 14.85
CA MET A 318 -8.58 19.35 16.19
C MET A 318 -7.10 19.76 16.27
N GLY A 319 -6.41 19.93 15.14
CA GLY A 319 -4.99 20.30 15.12
C GLY A 319 -4.05 19.16 15.51
N ARG A 320 -4.44 17.91 15.27
CA ARG A 320 -3.62 16.72 15.52
C ARG A 320 -3.25 16.04 14.21
N ASP A 321 -1.95 15.88 13.97
CA ASP A 321 -1.45 15.16 12.81
C ASP A 321 -1.37 13.66 13.11
N VAL A 322 -1.83 12.84 12.19
CA VAL A 322 -1.81 11.38 12.28
C VAL A 322 -0.91 10.84 11.19
N PHE A 323 0.03 9.98 11.59
CA PHE A 323 1.05 9.39 10.71
C PHE A 323 0.85 7.89 10.51
N ALA A 324 0.25 7.20 11.48
CA ALA A 324 0.01 5.77 11.39
C ALA A 324 -1.20 5.33 12.21
N VAL A 325 -1.72 4.15 11.87
CA VAL A 325 -2.75 3.44 12.61
C VAL A 325 -2.30 2.00 12.84
N SER A 326 -2.72 1.41 13.96
CA SER A 326 -2.46 -0.01 14.24
C SER A 326 -3.62 -0.63 14.99
N GLN A 327 -3.72 -1.96 14.94
CA GLN A 327 -4.70 -2.69 15.74
C GLN A 327 -4.16 -2.95 17.15
N PRO A 328 -5.04 -3.04 18.17
CA PRO A 328 -4.61 -3.39 19.52
C PRO A 328 -4.08 -4.82 19.64
N ILE A 329 -4.61 -5.73 18.83
CA ILE A 329 -4.26 -7.16 18.83
C ILE A 329 -4.03 -7.56 17.37
N ASP A 330 -2.98 -8.33 17.11
CA ASP A 330 -2.79 -8.98 15.81
C ASP A 330 -3.69 -10.22 15.76
N ASP A 331 -4.76 -10.17 14.96
CA ASP A 331 -5.68 -11.28 14.77
C ASP A 331 -5.18 -12.31 13.74
N LEU A 332 -3.96 -12.10 13.21
CA LEU A 332 -3.32 -12.89 12.16
C LEU A 332 -4.10 -12.93 10.82
N GLY A 333 -5.21 -12.21 10.72
CA GLY A 333 -6.17 -12.28 9.62
C GLY A 333 -7.16 -13.43 9.82
N GLY A 334 -8.42 -13.09 10.08
CA GLY A 334 -9.52 -14.05 10.24
C GLY A 334 -10.12 -14.51 8.90
N PRO A 335 -10.72 -15.72 8.84
CA PRO A 335 -11.38 -16.20 7.64
C PRO A 335 -12.58 -15.30 7.27
N LYS A 336 -12.78 -14.99 5.97
CA LYS A 336 -14.00 -14.34 5.46
C LYS A 336 -15.25 -15.26 5.55
N LEU A 337 -15.09 -16.51 5.97
CA LEU A 337 -16.19 -17.45 6.21
C LEU A 337 -16.99 -17.05 7.46
N GLY A 338 -18.06 -16.29 7.26
CA GLY A 338 -19.05 -15.94 8.29
C GLY A 338 -19.34 -14.44 8.40
N CYS A 339 -18.36 -13.61 8.04
CA CYS A 339 -18.49 -12.17 7.83
C CYS A 339 -17.57 -11.82 6.66
N TYR A 340 -18.08 -11.12 5.64
CA TYR A 340 -17.29 -10.68 4.47
C TYR A 340 -16.19 -9.63 4.82
N CYS A 341 -15.93 -9.44 6.11
CA CYS A 341 -14.87 -8.62 6.66
C CYS A 341 -13.77 -9.59 7.11
N SER A 342 -12.66 -9.66 6.37
CA SER A 342 -11.50 -10.47 6.77
C SER A 342 -10.98 -10.10 8.16
N GLN A 343 -11.27 -8.88 8.63
CA GLN A 343 -10.97 -8.38 9.97
C GLN A 343 -12.05 -7.32 10.31
N LYS A 344 -12.86 -7.49 11.37
CA LYS A 344 -13.76 -6.42 11.82
C LYS A 344 -12.95 -5.43 12.64
N ILE A 345 -12.81 -4.20 12.15
CA ILE A 345 -12.03 -3.16 12.84
C ILE A 345 -12.96 -2.38 13.76
N ASP A 346 -13.02 -2.80 15.02
CA ASP A 346 -13.85 -2.15 16.05
C ASP A 346 -13.11 -1.07 16.81
N SER A 347 -11.78 -1.19 16.85
CA SER A 347 -10.89 -0.23 17.50
C SER A 347 -9.50 -0.21 16.84
N LEU A 348 -8.85 0.94 16.91
CA LEU A 348 -7.48 1.16 16.41
C LEU A 348 -6.71 2.06 17.37
N PHE A 349 -5.41 1.88 17.43
CA PHE A 349 -4.50 2.92 17.90
C PHE A 349 -4.22 3.92 16.79
N VAL A 350 -4.29 5.21 17.13
CA VAL A 350 -3.88 6.32 16.27
C VAL A 350 -2.56 6.85 16.79
N HIS A 351 -1.56 6.92 15.92
CA HIS A 351 -0.22 7.42 16.25
C HIS A 351 0.01 8.76 15.54
N GLY A 352 0.34 9.79 16.32
CA GLY A 352 0.34 11.14 15.82
C GLY A 352 1.13 12.14 16.66
N LYS A 353 1.01 13.42 16.28
CA LYS A 353 1.54 14.57 17.00
C LYS A 353 0.47 15.64 17.21
N LEU A 354 0.57 16.33 18.33
CA LEU A 354 -0.15 17.56 18.58
C LEU A 354 0.55 18.73 17.87
N ARG A 355 -0.12 19.47 16.98
CA ARG A 355 0.51 20.62 16.30
C ARG A 355 0.92 21.74 17.26
N SER A 356 0.18 21.89 18.36
CA SER A 356 0.42 22.95 19.36
C SER A 356 1.70 22.75 20.16
N THR A 357 2.09 21.50 20.44
CA THR A 357 3.23 21.19 21.32
C THR A 357 4.33 20.38 20.64
N GLY A 358 4.04 19.73 19.51
CA GLY A 358 4.92 18.75 18.87
C GLY A 358 5.04 17.43 19.62
N ASP A 359 4.28 17.24 20.70
CA ASP A 359 4.30 16.01 21.47
C ASP A 359 3.61 14.88 20.72
N PHE A 360 4.17 13.69 20.87
CA PHE A 360 3.58 12.47 20.33
C PHE A 360 2.40 12.02 21.18
N PHE A 361 1.41 11.45 20.51
CA PHE A 361 0.32 10.74 21.17
C PHE A 361 0.11 9.37 20.52
N THR A 362 -0.35 8.44 21.35
CA THR A 362 -0.95 7.19 20.91
C THR A 362 -2.26 7.04 21.67
N GLU A 363 -3.37 6.99 20.96
CA GLU A 363 -4.71 6.90 21.54
C GLU A 363 -5.50 5.74 20.93
N LEU A 364 -6.20 4.98 21.77
CA LEU A 364 -7.13 3.95 21.32
C LEU A 364 -8.46 4.61 20.95
N ILE A 365 -8.94 4.39 19.73
CA ILE A 365 -10.23 4.86 19.24
C ILE A 365 -11.14 3.66 18.95
N SER A 366 -12.45 3.85 19.11
CA SER A 366 -13.46 2.94 18.59
C SER A 366 -14.00 3.45 17.25
N ILE A 367 -14.20 2.55 16.31
CA ILE A 367 -14.68 2.85 14.95
C ILE A 367 -16.18 2.55 14.80
N ASP A 368 -16.75 1.82 15.75
CA ASP A 368 -18.19 1.58 15.85
C ASP A 368 -18.89 2.84 16.43
N GLY A 369 -19.42 3.73 15.58
CA GLY A 369 -20.19 4.86 16.11
C GLY A 369 -20.66 6.01 15.21
N GLN A 370 -20.34 6.06 13.91
CA GLN A 370 -20.83 7.17 13.05
C GLN A 370 -21.68 6.73 11.84
N GLY A 371 -22.12 5.47 11.81
CA GLY A 371 -22.81 4.88 10.66
C GLY A 371 -24.07 4.08 10.97
N GLN A 372 -24.75 4.30 12.11
CA GLN A 372 -26.05 3.70 12.38
C GLN A 372 -27.07 4.72 12.86
N ALA A 373 -27.62 5.48 11.91
CA ALA A 373 -29.05 5.73 11.90
C ALA A 373 -29.59 4.96 10.69
N ARG A 374 -30.47 4.00 10.98
CA ARG A 374 -31.13 3.12 10.00
C ARG A 374 -31.91 3.90 8.95
#